data_AF-A0A0H5QWK2-F1
#
_entry.id   AF-A0A0H5QWK2-F1
#
_cell.length_a   1.000
_cell.length_b   1.000
_cell.length_c   1.000
_cell.angle_alpha   90.00
_cell.angle_beta   90.00
_cell.angle_gamma   90.00
#
_symmetry.space_group_name_H-M   'P 1'
#
loop_
_entity.id
_entity.type
_entity.pdbx_description
1 polymer ?
#
loop_
_entity_poly.entity_id
_entity_poly.type
_entity_poly.pdbx_seq_one_letter_code
_entity_poly.pdbx_strand_id
1 'polypeptide(L)'
;MQFLLYSETGVSLDPNRVIALSNFGQPRSAGELMQFICACQWFALHIPHFAQIIAPLRSLLELLLTGSTNRSRRFANRIPISISLWSEEVQNSFSNILDALKGAVELNHPKPEFDRCIYW
;
A
#
# COMPACT_ATOMS: atom_id res chain seq x y z
N MET A 1 -9.89 19.73 -10.55
CA MET A 1 -11.05 18.98 -10.03
C MET A 1 -10.60 18.22 -8.80
N GLN A 2 -11.28 18.51 -7.70
CA GLN A 2 -10.97 18.25 -6.30
C GLN A 2 -11.77 17.03 -5.81
N PHE A 3 -11.16 16.13 -5.03
CA PHE A 3 -11.84 15.38 -3.97
C PHE A 3 -10.82 14.94 -2.90
N LEU A 4 -10.43 15.89 -2.05
CA LEU A 4 -9.87 15.59 -0.73
C LEU A 4 -11.06 15.50 0.24
N LEU A 5 -11.42 14.28 0.62
CA LEU A 5 -12.28 14.05 1.79
C LEU A 5 -11.37 14.15 3.02
N TYR A 6 -11.34 15.32 3.65
CA TYR A 6 -10.83 15.46 5.01
C TYR A 6 -11.96 15.06 5.96
N SER A 7 -11.80 13.94 6.67
CA SER A 7 -12.66 13.55 7.79
C SER A 7 -12.08 14.10 9.09
N GLU A 8 -12.90 14.80 9.87
CA GLU A 8 -12.53 15.52 11.10
C GLU A 8 -12.15 14.61 12.29
N THR A 9 -12.30 13.30 12.17
CA THR A 9 -12.18 12.34 13.29
C THR A 9 -10.94 11.43 13.24
N GLY A 10 -9.97 11.76 12.38
CA GLY A 10 -8.76 10.95 12.19
C GLY A 10 -8.98 9.81 11.20
N VAL A 11 -7.93 9.49 10.46
CA VAL A 11 -7.92 8.39 9.48
C VAL A 11 -7.96 7.08 10.28
N SER A 12 -9.15 6.64 10.65
CA SER A 12 -9.31 5.29 11.19
C SER A 12 -9.11 4.30 10.05
N LEU A 13 -8.19 3.37 10.25
CA LEU A 13 -7.85 2.32 9.31
C LEU A 13 -9.11 1.48 9.04
N ASP A 14 -9.65 1.54 7.82
CA ASP A 14 -10.70 0.62 7.40
C ASP A 14 -10.12 -0.81 7.42
N PRO A 15 -10.55 -1.67 8.38
CA PRO A 15 -9.95 -2.97 8.58
C PRO A 15 -10.06 -3.86 7.34
N ASN A 16 -11.09 -3.66 6.51
CA ASN A 16 -11.24 -4.38 5.25
C ASN A 16 -10.11 -4.06 4.26
N ARG A 17 -9.62 -2.82 4.26
CA ARG A 17 -8.50 -2.39 3.41
C ARG A 17 -7.17 -2.93 3.91
N VAL A 18 -6.99 -2.99 5.22
CA VAL A 18 -5.79 -3.58 5.81
C VAL A 18 -5.74 -5.08 5.48
N ILE A 19 -6.86 -5.80 5.66
CA ILE A 19 -6.99 -7.24 5.34
C ILE A 19 -6.78 -7.50 3.83
N ALA A 20 -7.35 -6.66 2.96
CA ALA A 20 -7.17 -6.79 1.52
C ALA A 20 -5.70 -6.58 1.11
N LEU A 21 -5.00 -5.66 1.77
CA LEU A 21 -3.60 -5.35 1.47
C LEU A 21 -2.62 -6.35 2.11
N SER A 22 -2.93 -6.89 3.29
CA SER A 22 -2.13 -7.94 3.95
C SER A 22 -2.16 -9.26 3.17
N ASN A 23 -3.25 -9.51 2.44
CA ASN A 23 -3.41 -10.67 1.56
C ASN A 23 -2.95 -10.41 0.12
N PHE A 24 -2.33 -9.26 -0.14
CA PHE A 24 -1.90 -8.90 -1.49
C PHE A 24 -0.72 -9.79 -1.91
N GLY A 25 -0.90 -10.55 -2.99
CA GLY A 25 0.17 -11.36 -3.58
C GLY A 25 1.25 -10.50 -4.24
N GLN A 26 2.43 -11.08 -4.49
CA GLN A 26 3.51 -10.40 -5.20
C GLN A 26 3.02 -9.88 -6.58
N PRO A 27 3.10 -8.57 -6.85
CA PRO A 27 2.69 -7.99 -8.12
C PRO A 27 3.37 -8.62 -9.33
N ARG A 28 2.58 -9.03 -10.33
CA ARG A 28 3.04 -9.62 -11.60
C ARG A 28 3.03 -8.62 -12.76
N SER A 29 2.37 -7.48 -12.60
CA SER A 29 2.33 -6.40 -13.60
C SER A 29 2.63 -5.04 -12.97
N ALA A 30 3.09 -4.09 -13.77
CA ALA A 30 3.36 -2.72 -13.31
C ALA A 30 2.08 -2.04 -12.78
N GLY A 31 0.91 -2.41 -13.29
CA GLY A 31 -0.37 -1.87 -12.82
C GLY A 31 -0.81 -2.45 -11.47
N GLU A 32 -0.51 -3.72 -11.19
CA GLU A 32 -0.65 -4.30 -9.84
C GLU A 32 0.31 -3.64 -8.85
N LEU A 33 1.57 -3.41 -9.26
CA LEU A 33 2.55 -2.70 -8.43
C LEU A 33 2.11 -1.26 -8.14
N MET A 34 1.59 -0.56 -9.16
CA MET A 34 1.04 0.79 -9.00
C MET A 34 -0.16 0.82 -8.06
N GLN A 35 -1.05 -0.17 -8.17
CA GLN A 35 -2.19 -0.31 -7.28
C GLN A 35 -1.74 -0.59 -5.84
N PHE A 36 -0.76 -1.47 -5.65
CA PHE A 36 -0.18 -1.75 -4.34
C PHE A 36 0.44 -0.49 -3.72
N ILE A 37 1.31 0.23 -4.44
CA ILE A 37 1.93 1.47 -3.96
C ILE A 37 0.89 2.52 -3.58
N CYS A 38 -0.16 2.65 -4.40
CA CYS A 38 -1.26 3.57 -4.12
C CYS A 38 -2.06 3.16 -2.86
N ALA A 39 -2.31 1.86 -2.67
CA ALA A 39 -2.96 1.35 -1.47
C ALA A 39 -2.09 1.54 -0.22
N CYS A 40 -0.77 1.36 -0.33
CA CYS A 40 0.19 1.57 0.76
C CYS A 40 0.20 3.02 1.28
N GLN A 41 -0.11 4.01 0.43
CA GLN A 41 -0.14 5.42 0.86
C GLN A 41 -1.19 5.71 1.95
N TRP A 42 -2.26 4.91 2.03
CA TRP A 42 -3.27 5.02 3.09
C TRP A 42 -2.68 4.67 4.47
N PHE A 43 -1.64 3.84 4.50
CA PHE A 43 -0.97 3.34 5.70
C PHE A 43 0.33 4.08 5.99
N ALA A 44 0.73 5.04 5.15
CA ALA A 44 1.99 5.76 5.26
C ALA A 44 2.17 6.47 6.62
N LEU A 45 1.07 6.92 7.23
CA LEU A 45 1.07 7.58 8.54
C LEU A 45 1.30 6.61 9.72
N HIS A 46 1.07 5.31 9.51
CA HIS A 46 1.14 4.29 10.56
C HIS A 46 2.41 3.44 10.47
N ILE A 47 3.17 3.56 9.39
CA ILE A 47 4.38 2.78 9.16
C ILE A 47 5.60 3.70 9.38
N PRO A 48 6.45 3.45 10.41
CA PRO A 48 7.66 4.23 10.61
C PRO A 48 8.62 4.03 9.44
N HIS A 49 9.31 5.10 9.03
CA HIS A 49 10.23 5.08 7.89
C HIS A 49 9.60 4.63 6.55
N PHE A 50 8.27 4.73 6.41
CA PHE A 50 7.54 4.30 5.21
C PHE A 50 8.16 4.79 3.90
N ALA A 51 8.58 6.06 3.84
CA ALA A 51 9.17 6.65 2.65
C ALA A 51 10.43 5.91 2.18
N GLN A 52 11.25 5.41 3.11
CA GLN A 52 12.45 4.63 2.82
C GLN A 52 12.07 3.22 2.37
N ILE A 53 11.12 2.59 3.06
CA ILE A 53 10.68 1.22 2.76
C ILE A 53 10.03 1.16 1.37
N ILE A 54 9.21 2.16 0.99
CA ILE A 54 8.52 2.15 -0.31
C ILE A 54 9.37 2.64 -1.48
N ALA A 55 10.51 3.28 -1.22
CA ALA A 55 11.40 3.85 -2.25
C ALA A 55 11.78 2.84 -3.34
N PRO A 56 12.31 1.63 -3.05
CA PRO A 56 12.70 0.69 -4.10
C PRO A 56 11.51 0.19 -4.94
N LEU A 57 10.32 0.07 -4.34
CA LEU A 57 9.10 -0.28 -5.08
C LEU A 57 8.69 0.84 -6.05
N ARG A 58 8.83 2.11 -5.64
CA ARG A 58 8.59 3.27 -6.51
C ARG A 58 9.60 3.34 -7.64
N SER A 59 10.89 3.14 -7.34
CA SER A 59 11.95 3.11 -8.35
C SER A 59 11.72 2.00 -9.38
N LEU A 60 11.28 0.82 -8.94
CA LEU A 60 10.91 -0.28 -9.84
C LEU A 60 9.74 0.13 -10.75
N LEU A 61 8.69 0.76 -10.20
CA LEU A 61 7.56 1.23 -11.00
C LEU A 61 8.00 2.28 -12.03
N GLU A 62 8.86 3.22 -11.63
CA GLU A 62 9.39 4.25 -12.54
C GLU A 62 10.21 3.63 -13.66
N LEU A 63 11.05 2.64 -13.35
CA LEU A 63 11.82 1.88 -14.33
C LEU A 63 10.89 1.18 -15.34
N LEU A 64 9.82 0.53 -14.87
CA LEU A 64 8.84 -0.15 -15.73
C LEU A 64 8.06 0.81 -16.63
N LEU A 65 7.82 2.04 -16.16
CA LEU A 65 7.10 3.07 -16.91
C LEU A 65 8.02 4.00 -17.71
N THR A 66 9.34 3.78 -17.68
CA THR A 66 10.32 4.61 -18.38
C THR A 66 10.07 4.55 -19.88
N GLY A 67 10.03 5.72 -20.54
CA GLY A 67 9.74 5.83 -21.97
C GLY A 67 8.25 5.84 -22.34
N SER A 68 7.34 5.62 -21.38
CA SER A 68 5.89 5.76 -21.61
C SER A 68 5.38 7.15 -21.21
N THR A 69 4.55 7.76 -22.06
CA THR A 69 3.82 8.99 -21.71
C THR A 69 2.52 8.70 -20.95
N ASN A 70 2.02 7.46 -21.03
CA ASN A 70 0.78 7.03 -20.40
C ASN A 70 1.04 6.29 -19.08
N ARG A 71 0.74 6.93 -17.95
CA ARG A 71 0.90 6.34 -16.61
C ARG A 71 -0.42 5.82 -16.01
N SER A 72 -1.42 5.54 -16.84
CA SER A 72 -2.68 4.98 -16.35
C SER A 72 -2.50 3.52 -15.90
N ARG A 73 -3.27 3.10 -14.88
CA ARG A 73 -3.27 1.70 -14.41
C ARG A 73 -3.55 0.72 -15.55
N ARG A 74 -4.45 1.10 -16.46
CA ARG A 74 -4.84 0.28 -17.62
C ARG A 74 -3.66 0.03 -18.57
N PHE A 75 -2.79 1.02 -18.76
CA PHE A 75 -1.56 0.85 -19.53
C PHE A 75 -0.55 0.02 -18.75
N ALA A 76 -0.31 0.36 -17.47
CA ALA A 76 0.65 -0.33 -16.61
C ALA A 76 0.33 -1.83 -16.43
N ASN A 77 -0.94 -2.24 -16.42
CA ASN A 77 -1.35 -3.65 -16.37
C ASN A 77 -0.85 -4.47 -17.57
N ARG A 78 -0.53 -3.84 -18.70
CA ARG A 78 -0.01 -4.51 -19.90
C ARG A 78 1.49 -4.76 -19.84
N ILE A 79 2.17 -4.18 -18.86
CA ILE A 79 3.62 -4.32 -18.66
C ILE A 79 3.84 -5.39 -17.60
N PRO A 80 4.27 -6.61 -17.98
CA PRO A 80 4.59 -7.66 -17.02
C PRO A 80 5.90 -7.32 -16.29
N ILE A 81 5.99 -7.75 -15.02
CA ILE A 81 7.21 -7.66 -14.23
C ILE A 81 7.95 -8.99 -14.33
N SER A 82 9.14 -8.96 -14.92
CA SER A 82 10.02 -10.13 -14.95
C SER A 82 10.52 -10.47 -13.54
N ILE A 83 10.66 -11.77 -13.24
CA ILE A 83 11.17 -12.25 -11.93
C ILE A 83 12.56 -11.67 -11.60
N SER A 84 13.37 -11.41 -12.62
CA SER A 84 14.71 -10.83 -12.50
C SER A 84 14.73 -9.39 -11.97
N LEU A 85 13.61 -8.66 -12.06
CA LEU A 85 13.48 -7.30 -11.56
C LEU A 85 13.10 -7.25 -10.07
N TRP A 86 12.71 -8.39 -9.49
CA TRP A 86 12.54 -8.53 -8.04
C TRP A 86 13.90 -8.77 -7.39
N SER A 87 14.65 -7.69 -7.20
CA SER A 87 15.87 -7.73 -6.40
C SER A 87 15.54 -8.00 -4.93
N GLU A 88 16.55 -8.44 -4.18
CA GLU A 88 16.44 -8.67 -2.74
C GLU A 88 15.94 -7.42 -2.00
N GLU A 89 16.39 -6.22 -2.40
CA GLU A 89 15.92 -4.95 -1.84
C GLU A 89 14.42 -4.71 -2.06
N VAL A 90 13.93 -4.94 -3.29
CA VAL A 90 12.51 -4.77 -3.62
C VAL A 90 11.66 -5.79 -2.85
N GLN A 91 12.13 -7.03 -2.74
CA GLN A 91 11.44 -8.09 -2.03
C GLN A 91 11.38 -7.81 -0.52
N ASN A 92 12.49 -7.37 0.07
CA ASN A 92 12.56 -6.97 1.48
C ASN A 92 11.64 -5.78 1.77
N SER A 93 11.58 -4.79 0.88
CA SER A 93 10.65 -3.68 1.02
C SER A 93 9.19 -4.11 0.96
N PHE A 94 8.85 -5.04 0.07
CA PHE A 94 7.50 -5.58 -0.02
C PHE A 94 7.12 -6.37 1.25
N SER A 95 8.00 -7.25 1.75
CA SER A 95 7.74 -8.01 2.98
C SER A 95 7.64 -7.09 4.21
N ASN A 96 8.52 -6.09 4.33
CA ASN A 96 8.49 -5.14 5.44
C ASN A 96 7.17 -4.37 5.52
N ILE A 97 6.61 -3.98 4.37
CA ILE A 97 5.28 -3.35 4.32
C ILE A 97 4.19 -4.32 4.76
N LEU A 98 4.20 -5.56 4.24
CA LEU A 98 3.22 -6.57 4.62
C LEU A 98 3.28 -6.90 6.11
N ASP A 99 4.46 -6.99 6.69
CA ASP A 99 4.64 -7.28 8.12
C ASP A 99 4.22 -6.10 8.99
N ALA A 100 4.51 -4.86 8.58
CA ALA A 100 4.00 -3.67 9.24
C ALA A 100 2.46 -3.59 9.19
N LEU A 101 1.85 -4.00 8.07
CA LEU A 101 0.41 -4.08 7.92
C LEU A 101 -0.21 -5.16 8.81
N LYS A 102 0.39 -6.36 8.89
CA LYS A 102 -0.08 -7.43 9.79
C LYS A 102 -0.09 -6.98 11.25
N GLY A 103 1.00 -6.34 11.71
CA GLY A 103 1.07 -5.77 13.06
C GLY A 103 -0.02 -4.73 13.31
N ALA A 104 -0.35 -3.91 12.29
CA ALA A 104 -1.44 -2.95 12.38
C ALA A 104 -2.83 -3.61 12.41
N VAL A 105 -3.05 -4.71 11.67
CA VAL A 105 -4.31 -5.50 11.74
C VAL A 105 -4.53 -6.04 13.16
N GLU A 106 -3.50 -6.66 13.73
CA GLU A 106 -3.56 -7.28 15.06
C GLU A 106 -3.96 -6.26 16.15
N LEU A 107 -3.42 -5.04 16.06
CA LEU A 107 -3.74 -3.95 16.99
C LEU A 107 -5.16 -3.38 16.80
N ASN A 108 -5.73 -3.48 15.59
CA ASN A 108 -7.01 -2.84 15.25
C ASN A 108 -8.22 -3.78 15.42
N HIS A 109 -8.02 -5.04 15.84
CA HIS A 109 -9.13 -5.88 16.28
C HIS A 109 -9.71 -5.28 17.58
N PRO A 110 -10.96 -4.78 17.58
CA PRO A 110 -11.56 -4.26 18.79
C PRO A 110 -11.68 -5.42 19.78
N LYS A 111 -10.96 -5.34 20.91
CA LYS A 111 -11.29 -6.14 22.09
C LYS A 111 -12.74 -5.79 22.47
N PRO A 112 -13.62 -6.76 22.70
CA PRO A 112 -15.05 -6.52 22.96
C PRO A 112 -15.36 -5.84 24.31
N GLU A 113 -14.37 -5.20 24.95
CA GLU A 113 -14.47 -4.65 26.30
C GLU A 113 -14.44 -3.10 26.34
N PHE A 114 -14.44 -2.42 25.19
CA PHE A 114 -14.54 -0.96 25.15
C PHE A 114 -15.94 -0.52 24.73
N ASP A 115 -16.76 -0.18 25.73
CA ASP A 115 -17.96 0.64 25.57
C ASP A 115 -17.57 1.95 24.88
N ARG A 116 -18.01 2.11 23.64
CA ARG A 116 -17.89 3.37 22.91
C ARG A 116 -18.94 4.33 23.47
N CYS A 117 -18.56 5.14 24.45
CA CYS A 117 -19.34 6.31 24.84
C CYS A 117 -19.21 7.39 23.78
N ILE A 118 -20.21 7.45 22.88
CA ILE A 118 -20.42 8.60 21.99
C ILE A 118 -21.26 9.60 22.81
N TYR A 119 -20.64 10.68 23.27
CA TYR A 119 -21.39 11.82 23.82
C TYR A 119 -21.86 12.70 22.66
N TRP A 120 -23.16 12.95 22.63
CA TRP A 120 -23.86 13.83 21.69
C TRP A 120 -23.69 15.30 22.08
#